data_AF-A0A100XYM6-F1
#
_entry.id   AF-A0A100XYM6-F1
#
_cell.length_a   1.000
_cell.length_b   1.000
_cell.length_c   1.000
_cell.angle_alpha   90.00
_cell.angle_beta   90.00
_cell.angle_gamma   90.00
#
_symmetry.space_group_name_H-M   'P 1'
#
loop_
_entity.id
_entity.type
_entity.pdbx_description
1 polymer ?
#
loop_
_entity_poly.entity_id
_entity_poly.type
_entity_poly.pdbx_seq_one_letter_code
_entity_poly.pdbx_strand_id
1 'polypeptide(L)'
;MYAHRSSPSFSRVILRLFAIVSLIFLLGFGYSTFAEHDELKERLYELGYPESGYIFTNNTILWADGHLTIVQGAYVEDYPITAEQAYEIARNYLASYNKKLKEYDSSYHLEPEKKSLAEKEENGNRYWVFEVYLHTGGSKIFTGFAYVNRKTGTVKMKGLLG
;
A
#
# COMPACT_ATOMS: atom_id res chain seq x y z
N MET A 1 6.20 -67.13 17.58
CA MET A 1 5.37 -66.01 18.11
C MET A 1 5.19 -64.98 17.01
N TYR A 2 4.02 -64.95 16.36
CA TYR A 2 3.71 -63.87 15.42
C TYR A 2 3.36 -62.63 16.21
N ALA A 3 4.18 -61.58 16.09
CA ALA A 3 3.88 -60.28 16.67
C ALA A 3 2.69 -59.68 15.92
N HIS A 4 1.52 -59.66 16.57
CA HIS A 4 0.36 -58.91 16.11
C HIS A 4 0.76 -57.43 16.03
N ARG A 5 1.09 -56.92 14.83
CA ARG A 5 1.21 -55.48 14.62
C ARG A 5 -0.21 -54.93 14.71
N SER A 6 -0.53 -54.28 15.84
CA SER A 6 -1.78 -53.55 16.00
C SER A 6 -1.87 -52.51 14.89
N SER A 7 -2.86 -52.65 14.00
CA SER A 7 -3.16 -51.62 13.02
C SER A 7 -3.63 -50.36 13.77
N PRO A 8 -3.13 -49.18 13.42
CA PRO A 8 -3.58 -47.95 14.06
C PRO A 8 -5.09 -47.80 13.85
N SER A 9 -5.82 -47.45 14.91
CA SER A 9 -7.26 -47.27 14.80
C SER A 9 -7.58 -46.19 13.77
N PHE A 10 -8.60 -46.43 12.95
CA PHE A 10 -9.04 -45.52 11.87
C PHE A 10 -9.21 -44.07 12.36
N SER A 11 -9.77 -43.89 13.56
CA SER A 11 -9.92 -42.60 14.22
C SER A 11 -8.57 -41.89 14.49
N ARG A 12 -7.53 -42.61 14.93
CA ARG A 12 -6.19 -42.03 15.13
C ARG A 12 -5.53 -41.62 13.81
N VAL A 13 -5.78 -42.37 12.74
CA VAL A 13 -5.27 -42.04 11.40
C VAL A 13 -5.95 -40.78 10.87
N ILE A 14 -7.28 -40.69 10.99
CA ILE A 14 -8.04 -39.49 10.59
C ILE A 14 -7.63 -38.27 11.39
N LEU A 15 -7.51 -38.39 12.71
CA LEU A 15 -7.13 -37.25 13.56
C LEU A 15 -5.74 -36.71 13.19
N ARG A 16 -4.79 -37.59 12.89
CA ARG A 16 -3.44 -37.20 12.43
C ARG A 16 -3.49 -36.52 11.06
N LEU A 17 -4.25 -37.07 10.12
CA LEU A 17 -4.44 -36.45 8.80
C LEU A 17 -5.09 -35.08 8.92
N PHE A 18 -6.15 -34.96 9.73
CA PHE A 18 -6.81 -33.68 9.99
C PHE A 18 -5.83 -32.67 10.60
N ALA A 19 -5.06 -33.05 11.62
CA ALA A 19 -4.07 -32.16 12.22
C ALA A 19 -3.00 -31.69 11.24
N ILE A 20 -2.49 -32.58 10.37
CA ILE A 20 -1.50 -32.24 9.34
C ILE A 20 -2.11 -31.28 8.31
N VAL A 21 -3.31 -31.58 7.80
CA VAL A 21 -4.00 -30.73 6.82
C VAL A 21 -4.32 -29.36 7.43
N SER A 22 -4.83 -29.31 8.66
CA SER A 22 -5.08 -28.04 9.37
C SER A 22 -3.80 -27.24 9.59
N LEU A 23 -2.68 -27.88 9.91
CA LEU A 23 -1.40 -27.19 10.06
C LEU A 23 -0.91 -26.59 8.73
N ILE A 24 -1.00 -27.36 7.63
CA ILE A 24 -0.68 -26.87 6.29
C ILE A 24 -1.60 -25.70 5.91
N PHE A 25 -2.90 -25.80 6.22
CA PHE A 25 -3.87 -24.75 5.93
C PHE A 25 -3.61 -23.49 6.75
N LEU A 26 -3.23 -23.61 8.03
CA LEU A 26 -2.87 -22.48 8.88
C LEU A 26 -1.58 -21.80 8.43
N LEU A 27 -0.56 -22.58 8.04
CA LEU A 27 0.68 -22.04 7.47
C LEU A 27 0.42 -21.36 6.12
N GLY A 28 -0.41 -21.97 5.27
CA GLY A 28 -0.83 -21.39 3.99
C GLY A 28 -1.66 -20.13 4.16
N PHE A 29 -2.58 -20.10 5.13
CA PHE A 29 -3.41 -18.95 5.43
C PHE A 29 -2.62 -17.81 6.08
N GLY A 30 -1.67 -18.13 6.96
CA GLY A 30 -0.72 -17.16 7.50
C GLY A 30 0.14 -16.54 6.40
N TYR A 31 0.68 -17.37 5.51
CA TYR A 31 1.41 -16.88 4.34
C TYR A 31 0.52 -16.03 3.43
N SER A 32 -0.68 -16.48 3.04
CA SER A 32 -1.54 -15.73 2.10
C SER A 32 -2.11 -14.44 2.68
N THR A 33 -2.37 -14.38 3.99
CA THR A 33 -2.98 -13.20 4.63
C THR A 33 -1.94 -12.12 4.93
N PHE A 34 -0.67 -12.49 5.11
CA PHE A 34 0.42 -11.54 5.38
C PHE A 34 1.38 -11.35 4.19
N ALA A 35 1.32 -12.19 3.16
CA ALA A 35 2.05 -12.05 1.90
C ALA A 35 1.16 -11.45 0.79
N GLU A 36 0.15 -10.67 1.15
CA GLU A 36 -0.43 -9.72 0.21
C GLU A 36 0.69 -8.73 -0.14
N HIS A 37 1.20 -8.79 -1.37
CA HIS A 37 2.22 -7.86 -1.86
C HIS A 37 1.61 -6.47 -1.89
N ASP A 38 1.82 -5.73 -0.81
CA ASP A 38 1.43 -4.34 -0.69
C ASP A 38 2.42 -3.47 -1.48
N GLU A 39 2.02 -3.17 -2.72
CA GLU A 39 2.80 -2.39 -3.67
C GLU A 39 3.24 -1.02 -3.10
N LEU A 40 2.48 -0.44 -2.15
CA LEU A 40 2.88 0.80 -1.48
C LEU A 40 3.99 0.57 -0.47
N LYS A 41 3.95 -0.53 0.29
CA LYS A 41 5.02 -0.88 1.25
C LYS A 41 6.32 -1.22 0.55
N GLU A 42 6.24 -2.01 -0.52
CA GLU A 42 7.40 -2.30 -1.36
C GLU A 42 8.00 -0.99 -1.89
N ARG A 43 7.16 -0.09 -2.40
CA ARG A 43 7.62 1.19 -2.91
C ARG A 43 8.17 2.12 -1.83
N LEU A 44 7.59 2.14 -0.63
CA LEU A 44 8.13 2.87 0.52
C LEU A 44 9.51 2.36 0.91
N TYR A 45 9.70 1.03 0.93
CA TYR A 45 10.99 0.42 1.21
C TYR A 45 12.04 0.85 0.18
N GLU A 46 11.70 0.86 -1.11
CA GLU A 46 12.58 1.37 -2.17
C GLU A 46 12.95 2.86 -2.00
N LEU A 47 12.06 3.66 -1.39
CA LEU A 47 12.31 5.06 -1.05
C LEU A 47 13.17 5.24 0.22
N GLY A 48 13.55 4.15 0.89
CA GLY A 48 14.43 4.16 2.06
C GLY A 48 13.70 4.14 3.41
N TYR A 49 12.39 3.90 3.42
CA TYR A 49 11.64 3.70 4.65
C TYR A 49 11.86 2.29 5.22
N PRO A 50 11.89 2.12 6.55
CA PRO A 50 12.05 0.79 7.14
C PRO A 50 10.79 -0.05 6.98
N GLU A 51 10.94 -1.38 6.96
CA GLU A 51 9.80 -2.30 6.97
C GLU A 51 9.00 -2.25 8.29
N SER A 52 9.64 -1.84 9.40
CA SER A 52 8.99 -1.70 10.70
C SER A 52 9.66 -0.62 11.57
N GLY A 53 8.88 -0.01 12.47
CA GLY A 53 9.37 1.01 13.39
C GLY A 53 9.75 2.31 12.67
N TYR A 54 10.96 2.81 12.93
CA TYR A 54 11.48 4.03 12.31
C TYR A 54 13.01 3.98 12.17
N ILE A 55 13.53 4.76 11.23
CA ILE A 55 14.96 5.07 11.10
C ILE A 55 15.15 6.55 11.41
N PHE A 56 16.14 6.86 12.25
CA PHE A 56 16.55 8.23 12.51
C PHE A 56 17.91 8.50 11.86
N THR A 57 17.94 9.42 10.90
CA THR A 57 19.16 9.83 10.18
C THR A 57 19.10 11.31 9.84
N ASN A 58 20.22 12.03 9.97
CA ASN A 58 20.31 13.46 9.62
C ASN A 58 19.14 14.30 10.15
N ASN A 59 18.85 14.18 11.44
CA ASN A 59 17.75 14.88 12.10
C ASN A 59 16.35 14.56 11.54
N THR A 60 16.21 13.49 10.77
CA THR A 60 14.98 13.09 10.11
C THR A 60 14.58 11.70 10.60
N ILE A 61 13.33 11.55 11.03
CA ILE A 61 12.72 10.27 11.39
C ILE A 61 11.85 9.84 10.21
N LEU A 62 12.19 8.70 9.62
CA LEU A 62 11.41 8.00 8.61
C LEU A 62 10.68 6.85 9.28
N TRP A 63 9.36 6.91 9.34
CA TRP A 63 8.52 5.89 9.96
C TRP A 63 8.08 4.87 8.92
N ALA A 64 7.92 3.60 9.30
CA ALA A 64 7.61 2.52 8.35
C ALA A 64 6.34 2.72 7.51
N ASP A 65 5.39 3.52 8.00
CA ASP A 65 4.15 3.88 7.31
C ASP A 65 4.28 5.06 6.33
N GLY A 66 5.47 5.67 6.25
CA GLY A 66 5.71 6.87 5.47
C GLY A 66 5.44 8.18 6.21
N HIS A 67 5.17 8.17 7.52
CA HIS A 67 5.28 9.43 8.27
C HIS A 67 6.72 9.96 8.20
N LEU A 68 6.85 11.28 8.27
CA LEU A 68 8.14 11.96 8.27
C LEU A 68 8.16 13.01 9.37
N THR A 69 9.20 12.97 10.19
CA THR A 69 9.41 13.97 11.24
C THR A 69 10.81 14.56 11.09
N ILE A 70 10.94 15.89 11.05
CA ILE A 70 12.21 16.59 10.89
C ILE A 70 12.49 17.42 12.16
N VAL A 71 13.63 17.18 12.79
CA VAL A 71 14.05 17.83 14.03
C VAL A 71 15.02 18.98 13.73
N GLN A 72 14.55 20.22 13.84
CA GLN A 72 15.33 21.42 13.58
C GLN A 72 15.65 22.17 14.89
N GLY A 73 16.72 21.75 15.56
CA GLY A 73 17.12 22.32 16.84
C GLY A 73 16.05 22.12 17.92
N ALA A 74 15.40 23.20 18.36
CA ALA A 74 14.31 23.16 19.34
C ALA A 74 12.92 22.95 18.71
N TYR A 75 12.81 22.96 17.38
CA TYR A 75 11.56 22.82 16.64
C TYR A 75 11.46 21.43 16.01
N VAL A 76 10.26 20.86 16.00
CA VAL A 76 9.95 19.59 15.34
C VAL A 76 8.90 19.87 14.28
N GLU A 77 9.23 19.56 13.03
CA GLU A 77 8.26 19.58 11.94
C GLU A 77 7.75 18.17 11.66
N ASP A 78 6.44 18.00 11.69
CA ASP A 78 5.79 16.72 11.48
C ASP A 78 4.96 16.70 10.20
N TYR A 79 5.06 15.59 9.48
CA TYR A 79 4.36 15.29 8.22
C TYR A 79 3.59 13.99 8.40
N PRO A 80 2.37 14.06 8.97
CA PRO A 80 1.63 12.91 9.49
C PRO A 80 0.79 12.17 8.45
N ILE A 81 0.88 12.50 7.16
CA ILE A 81 0.12 11.78 6.13
C ILE A 81 0.95 10.60 5.63
N THR A 82 0.50 9.38 5.91
CA THR A 82 1.13 8.13 5.41
C THR A 82 1.00 8.01 3.89
N ALA A 83 1.78 7.12 3.28
CA ALA A 83 1.63 6.84 1.85
C ALA A 83 0.24 6.24 1.53
N GLU A 84 -0.27 5.36 2.41
CA GLU A 84 -1.59 4.74 2.26
C GLU A 84 -2.73 5.78 2.38
N GLN A 85 -2.65 6.66 3.37
CA GLN A 85 -3.60 7.76 3.51
C GLN A 85 -3.54 8.69 2.30
N ALA A 86 -2.34 9.01 1.80
CA ALA A 86 -2.19 9.84 0.62
C ALA A 86 -2.81 9.21 -0.62
N TYR A 87 -2.65 7.90 -0.79
CA TYR A 87 -3.27 7.16 -1.88
C TYR A 87 -4.80 7.24 -1.81
N GLU A 88 -5.40 6.98 -0.64
CA GLU A 88 -6.86 7.08 -0.47
C GLU A 88 -7.37 8.52 -0.64
N ILE A 89 -6.61 9.51 -0.17
CA ILE A 89 -6.92 10.93 -0.41
C ILE A 89 -6.95 11.24 -1.91
N ALA A 90 -5.94 10.80 -2.67
CA ALA A 90 -5.88 10.99 -4.12
C ALA A 90 -7.04 10.28 -4.83
N ARG A 91 -7.33 9.03 -4.45
CA ARG A 91 -8.45 8.24 -4.97
C ARG A 91 -9.81 8.91 -4.70
N ASN A 92 -10.01 9.41 -3.49
CA ASN A 92 -11.23 10.13 -3.11
C ASN A 92 -11.38 11.45 -3.85
N TYR A 93 -10.28 12.18 -4.08
CA TYR A 93 -10.28 13.38 -4.92
C TYR A 93 -10.77 13.07 -6.34
N LEU A 94 -10.28 11.97 -6.93
CA LEU A 94 -10.65 11.52 -8.28
C LEU A 94 -12.07 10.93 -8.37
N ALA A 95 -12.68 10.52 -7.26
CA ALA A 95 -14.02 9.92 -7.24
C ALA A 95 -15.09 10.80 -7.89
N SER A 96 -15.02 12.12 -7.69
CA SER A 96 -15.96 13.08 -8.29
C SER A 96 -15.83 13.15 -9.82
N TYR A 97 -14.61 13.06 -10.34
CA TYR A 97 -14.32 12.98 -11.78
C TYR A 97 -14.78 11.64 -12.35
N ASN A 98 -14.51 10.55 -11.65
CA ASN A 98 -14.92 9.20 -12.05
C ASN A 98 -16.44 9.06 -12.13
N LYS A 99 -17.18 9.73 -11.25
CA LYS A 99 -18.64 9.76 -11.34
C LYS A 99 -19.10 10.36 -12.67
N LYS A 100 -18.50 11.46 -13.12
CA LYS A 100 -18.81 12.10 -14.41
C LYS A 100 -18.37 11.22 -15.59
N LEU A 101 -17.18 10.60 -15.52
CA LEU A 101 -16.69 9.72 -16.59
C LEU A 101 -17.62 8.52 -16.83
N LYS A 102 -18.17 7.95 -15.75
CA LYS A 102 -19.13 6.84 -15.82
C LYS A 102 -20.46 7.20 -16.49
N GLU A 103 -20.82 8.48 -16.55
CA GLU A 103 -22.00 8.95 -17.30
C GLU A 103 -21.77 8.82 -18.82
N TYR A 104 -20.51 8.87 -19.28
CA TYR A 104 -20.14 8.67 -20.68
C TYR A 104 -19.95 7.19 -21.01
N ASP A 105 -19.13 6.50 -20.20
CA ASP A 105 -18.88 5.07 -20.35
C ASP A 105 -18.52 4.46 -18.98
N SER A 106 -19.22 3.39 -18.60
CA SER A 106 -19.01 2.71 -17.31
C SER A 106 -17.60 2.14 -17.10
N SER A 107 -16.86 1.91 -18.19
CA SER A 107 -15.48 1.44 -18.16
C SER A 107 -14.46 2.54 -17.86
N TYR A 108 -14.87 3.82 -17.95
CA TYR A 108 -13.96 4.96 -17.83
C TYR A 108 -13.75 5.35 -16.37
N HIS A 109 -12.49 5.36 -15.94
CA HIS A 109 -12.11 5.83 -14.62
C HIS A 109 -10.65 6.28 -14.58
N LEU A 110 -10.39 7.27 -13.73
CA LEU A 110 -9.07 7.73 -13.33
C LEU A 110 -8.65 6.96 -12.08
N GLU A 111 -7.42 6.48 -12.07
CA GLU A 111 -6.84 5.77 -10.93
C GLU A 111 -5.39 6.20 -10.70
N PRO A 112 -5.01 6.52 -9.45
CA PRO A 112 -3.61 6.70 -9.10
C PRO A 112 -2.89 5.34 -9.04
N GLU A 113 -1.66 5.28 -9.52
CA GLU A 113 -0.85 4.06 -9.56
C GLU A 113 -0.02 3.91 -8.27
N LYS A 114 -0.26 2.85 -7.48
CA LYS A 114 0.46 2.62 -6.21
C LYS A 114 1.98 2.54 -6.38
N LYS A 115 2.45 1.77 -7.38
CA LYS A 115 3.87 1.57 -7.68
C LYS A 115 4.61 2.84 -8.07
N SER A 116 3.89 3.85 -8.51
CA SER A 116 4.47 5.14 -8.93
C SER A 116 4.75 6.09 -7.76
N LEU A 117 4.45 5.69 -6.52
CA LEU A 117 4.66 6.52 -5.34
C LEU A 117 6.07 7.11 -5.35
N ALA A 118 6.14 8.43 -5.21
CA ALA A 118 7.37 9.19 -5.16
C ALA A 118 7.26 10.33 -4.14
N GLU A 119 8.42 10.79 -3.68
CA GLU A 119 8.53 11.97 -2.82
C GLU A 119 8.91 13.19 -3.65
N LYS A 120 8.32 14.34 -3.33
CA LYS A 120 8.71 15.60 -3.96
C LYS A 120 8.64 16.76 -2.97
N GLU A 121 9.62 17.66 -3.09
CA GLU A 121 9.63 18.92 -2.36
C GLU A 121 9.41 20.07 -3.35
N GLU A 122 8.47 20.97 -3.05
CA GLU A 122 8.15 22.14 -3.87
C GLU A 122 7.69 23.29 -2.98
N ASN A 123 8.32 24.47 -3.12
CA ASN A 123 7.98 25.67 -2.36
C ASN A 123 7.95 25.44 -0.84
N GLY A 124 8.91 24.68 -0.30
CA GLY A 124 9.00 24.34 1.13
C GLY A 124 7.93 23.37 1.63
N ASN A 125 7.12 22.80 0.74
CA ASN A 125 6.15 21.75 1.06
C ASN A 125 6.64 20.40 0.57
N ARG A 126 6.31 19.35 1.30
CA ARG A 126 6.61 17.96 0.94
C ARG A 126 5.34 17.25 0.49
N TYR A 127 5.47 16.45 -0.57
CA TYR A 127 4.36 15.80 -1.23
C TYR A 127 4.64 14.30 -1.43
N TRP A 128 3.59 13.52 -1.27
CA TRP A 128 3.46 12.23 -1.92
C TRP A 128 2.94 12.43 -3.33
N VAL A 129 3.56 11.78 -4.31
CA VAL A 129 3.20 11.93 -5.72
C VAL A 129 2.84 10.57 -6.29
N PHE A 130 1.69 10.51 -6.96
CA PHE A 130 1.23 9.34 -7.71
C PHE A 130 1.01 9.72 -9.17
N GLU A 131 1.44 8.89 -10.11
CA GLU A 131 0.96 8.93 -11.49
C GLU A 131 -0.52 8.57 -11.53
N VAL A 132 -1.28 9.29 -12.35
CA VAL A 132 -2.71 9.06 -12.55
C VAL A 132 -2.96 8.70 -13.99
N TYR A 133 -3.72 7.63 -14.18
CA TYR A 133 -4.05 7.09 -15.48
C TYR A 133 -5.55 7.03 -15.71
N LEU A 134 -5.97 7.31 -16.94
CA LEU A 134 -7.31 7.07 -17.43
C LEU A 134 -7.38 5.67 -18.03
N HIS A 135 -8.29 4.87 -17.51
CA HIS A 135 -8.62 3.55 -18.02
C HIS A 135 -9.81 3.68 -18.96
N THR A 136 -9.69 3.17 -20.19
CA THR A 136 -10.78 3.17 -21.19
C THR A 136 -10.95 1.77 -21.78
N GLY A 137 -11.67 0.89 -21.07
CA GLY A 137 -12.13 -0.45 -21.51
C GLY A 137 -11.04 -1.51 -21.78
N GLY A 138 -9.91 -1.14 -22.37
CA GLY A 138 -8.77 -2.00 -22.66
C GLY A 138 -7.45 -1.25 -22.86
N SER A 139 -7.45 0.07 -22.74
CA SER A 139 -6.22 0.88 -22.75
C SER A 139 -6.12 1.73 -21.49
N LYS A 140 -4.88 2.10 -21.18
CA LYS A 140 -4.51 2.94 -20.05
C LYS A 140 -3.69 4.11 -20.59
N ILE A 141 -4.12 5.33 -20.30
CA ILE A 141 -3.51 6.57 -20.80
C ILE A 141 -3.01 7.37 -19.60
N PHE A 142 -1.74 7.77 -19.62
CA PHE A 142 -1.19 8.65 -18.61
C PHE A 142 -1.86 10.03 -18.68
N THR A 143 -2.37 10.52 -17.55
CA THR A 143 -3.11 11.80 -17.49
C THR A 143 -2.39 12.88 -16.69
N GLY A 144 -1.45 12.50 -15.82
CA GLY A 144 -0.72 13.44 -15.00
C GLY A 144 -0.35 12.84 -13.66
N PHE A 145 -0.14 13.70 -12.69
CA PHE A 145 0.30 13.36 -11.36
C PHE A 145 -0.63 13.95 -10.31
N ALA A 146 -0.92 13.20 -9.26
CA ALA A 146 -1.58 13.67 -8.05
C ALA A 146 -0.53 13.93 -6.96
N TYR A 147 -0.39 15.19 -6.55
CA TYR A 147 0.49 15.62 -5.46
C TYR A 147 -0.36 15.78 -4.21
N VAL A 148 -0.08 14.99 -3.18
CA VAL A 148 -0.76 15.05 -1.88
C VAL A 148 0.19 15.65 -0.86
N ASN A 149 -0.16 16.82 -0.32
CA ASN A 149 0.68 17.49 0.67
C ASN A 149 0.77 16.62 1.94
N ARG A 150 1.99 16.32 2.37
CA ARG A 150 2.25 15.39 3.49
C ARG A 150 1.87 15.95 4.86
N LYS A 151 1.58 17.25 4.95
CA LYS A 151 1.19 17.96 6.16
C LYS A 151 -0.32 18.22 6.23
N THR A 152 -0.91 18.63 5.11
CA THR A 152 -2.33 19.06 5.07
C THR A 152 -3.26 18.06 4.39
N GLY A 153 -2.74 17.08 3.65
CA GLY A 153 -3.53 16.19 2.80
C GLY A 153 -4.15 16.87 1.58
N THR A 154 -3.83 18.14 1.31
CA THR A 154 -4.37 18.85 0.14
C THR A 154 -3.83 18.24 -1.15
N VAL A 155 -4.71 18.02 -2.11
CA VAL A 155 -4.37 17.46 -3.42
C VAL A 155 -4.15 18.58 -4.44
N LYS A 156 -3.06 18.48 -5.19
CA LYS A 156 -2.76 19.29 -6.38
C LYS A 156 -2.53 18.36 -7.55
N MET A 157 -3.33 18.50 -8.60
CA MET A 157 -3.06 17.80 -9.86
C MET A 157 -1.95 18.54 -10.62
N LYS A 158 -1.16 17.78 -11.38
CA LYS A 158 -0.28 18.30 -12.43
C LYS A 158 -0.44 17.45 -13.69
N GLY A 159 -1.04 18.00 -14.74
CA GLY A 159 -1.13 17.36 -16.05
C GLY A 159 -2.40 17.74 -16.81
N LEU A 160 -2.97 16.78 -17.53
CA LEU A 160 -4.22 16.98 -18.29
C LEU A 160 -5.44 17.28 -17.41
N LEU A 161 -5.31 17.08 -16.10
CA LEU A 161 -6.37 17.27 -15.11
C LEU A 161 -6.22 18.56 -14.29
N GLY A 162 -5.20 19.39 -14.57
CA GLY A 162 -4.85 20.62 -13.83
C GLY A 162 -3.39 20.64 -13.42
#